data_AF-A0A5R9CV49-F1
#
_entry.id   AF-A0A5R9CV49-F1
#
_cell.length_a   1.000
_cell.length_b   1.000
_cell.length_c   1.000
_cell.angle_alpha   90.00
_cell.angle_beta   90.00
_cell.angle_gamma   90.00
#
_symmetry.space_group_name_H-M   'P 1'
#
loop_
_entity.id
_entity.type
_entity.pdbx_description
1 polymer ?
#
loop_
_entity_poly.entity_id
_entity_poly.type
_entity_poly.pdbx_seq_one_letter_code
_entity_poly.pdbx_strand_id
1 'polypeptide(L)'
;MNIRVIGDIRKGKLQPSLTGNAIVDDALIQNFCNELKNQIDRVNSTVNVIAEHFFDPAIQTDDIILMDRRISTLLPAEIRSKYRIIDVDHNDIVRGNVLKTLSLLKKFSDHSQSSC
;
A
#
# COMPACT_ATOMS: atom_id res chain seq x y z
N MET A 1 5.96 0.95 13.16
CA MET A 1 5.31 0.07 12.16
C MET A 1 5.54 0.68 10.79
N ASN A 2 5.91 -0.09 9.76
CA ASN A 2 6.02 0.45 8.41
C ASN A 2 4.82 0.02 7.56
N ILE A 3 4.36 0.94 6.72
CA ILE A 3 3.34 0.71 5.70
C ILE A 3 3.98 1.06 4.36
N ARG A 4 4.07 0.09 3.46
CA ARG A 4 4.55 0.31 2.09
C ARG A 4 3.36 0.49 1.16
N VAL A 5 3.38 1.55 0.35
CA VAL A 5 2.35 1.84 -0.64
C VAL A 5 2.89 1.57 -2.03
N ILE A 6 2.28 0.61 -2.73
CA ILE A 6 2.67 0.18 -4.07
C ILE A 6 1.54 0.55 -5.04
N GLY A 7 1.72 1.68 -5.75
CA GLY A 7 0.78 2.18 -6.75
C GLY A 7 1.24 1.93 -8.19
N ASP A 8 2.55 1.83 -8.42
CA ASP A 8 3.19 1.47 -9.68
C ASP A 8 4.36 0.52 -9.41
N ILE A 9 4.76 -0.24 -10.44
CA ILE A 9 5.99 -1.05 -10.39
C ILE A 9 6.86 -0.66 -11.58
N ARG A 10 8.09 -0.22 -11.31
CA ARG A 10 9.02 0.28 -12.34
C ARG A 10 10.04 -0.74 -12.81
N LYS A 11 10.14 -1.87 -12.12
CA LYS A 11 11.13 -2.91 -12.41
C LYS A 11 10.49 -4.29 -12.34
N GLY A 12 10.84 -5.14 -13.29
CA GLY A 12 10.33 -6.51 -13.42
C GLY A 12 9.59 -6.73 -14.73
N LYS A 13 9.03 -7.93 -14.89
CA LYS A 13 8.25 -8.33 -16.08
C LYS A 13 6.89 -7.63 -16.15
N LEU A 14 6.34 -7.23 -15.01
CA LEU A 14 5.09 -6.50 -14.90
C LEU A 14 5.41 -5.08 -14.46
N GLN A 15 5.03 -4.10 -15.28
CA GLN A 15 5.23 -2.67 -14.99
C GLN A 15 3.90 -1.91 -15.04
N PRO A 16 2.94 -2.25 -14.17
CA PRO A 16 1.73 -1.47 -14.00
C PRO A 16 2.06 -0.04 -13.59
N SER A 17 1.35 0.90 -14.18
CA SER A 17 1.42 2.33 -13.90
C SER A 17 0.07 2.86 -13.43
N LEU A 18 0.07 4.00 -12.74
CA LEU A 18 -1.19 4.65 -12.36
C LEU A 18 -1.76 5.41 -13.56
N THR A 19 -0.95 6.28 -14.15
CA THR A 19 -1.32 7.13 -15.29
C THR A 19 -0.47 6.88 -16.53
N GLY A 20 0.66 6.17 -16.38
CA GLY A 20 1.65 5.96 -17.45
C GLY A 20 2.73 7.04 -17.49
N ASN A 21 2.70 8.03 -16.60
CA ASN A 21 3.75 9.02 -16.43
C ASN A 21 4.40 8.86 -15.05
N ALA A 22 5.67 8.45 -15.01
CA ALA A 22 6.40 8.19 -13.77
C ALA A 22 6.43 9.39 -12.81
N ILE A 23 6.55 10.62 -13.33
CA ILE A 23 6.60 11.83 -12.50
C ILE A 23 5.22 12.07 -11.85
N VAL A 24 4.14 11.87 -12.61
CA VAL A 24 2.78 12.02 -12.10
C VAL A 24 2.47 10.90 -11.11
N ASP A 25 2.82 9.66 -11.44
CA ASP A 25 2.59 8.50 -10.59
C ASP A 25 3.31 8.65 -9.25
N ASP A 26 4.57 9.12 -9.24
CA ASP A 26 5.29 9.46 -8.00
C ASP A 26 4.53 10.49 -7.17
N ALA A 27 4.11 11.60 -7.78
CA ALA A 27 3.40 12.66 -7.07
C ALA A 27 2.06 12.16 -6.48
N LEU A 28 1.34 11.31 -7.20
CA LEU A 28 0.06 10.74 -6.76
C LEU A 28 0.25 9.79 -5.58
N ILE A 29 1.23 8.89 -5.65
CA ILE A 29 1.52 7.94 -4.55
C ILE A 29 2.03 8.70 -3.33
N GLN A 30 2.93 9.67 -3.51
CA GLN A 30 3.42 10.52 -2.43
C GLN A 30 2.28 11.31 -1.78
N ASN A 31 1.37 11.87 -2.57
CA ASN A 31 0.19 12.56 -2.05
C ASN A 31 -0.67 11.63 -1.19
N PHE A 32 -0.95 10.41 -1.67
CA PHE A 32 -1.68 9.41 -0.91
C PHE A 32 -0.95 9.02 0.39
N CYS A 33 0.37 8.81 0.35
CA CYS A 33 1.19 8.53 1.53
C CYS A 33 1.12 9.65 2.56
N ASN A 34 1.22 10.91 2.12
CA ASN A 34 1.15 12.09 2.97
C ASN A 34 -0.22 12.22 3.63
N GLU A 35 -1.31 12.06 2.87
CA GLU A 35 -2.67 12.07 3.42
C GLU A 35 -2.88 10.94 4.43
N LEU A 36 -2.36 9.75 4.14
CA LEU A 36 -2.49 8.61 5.04
C LEU A 36 -1.75 8.87 6.35
N LYS A 37 -0.51 9.33 6.26
CA LYS A 37 0.31 9.69 7.42
C LYS A 37 -0.36 10.79 8.24
N ASN A 38 -0.84 11.86 7.61
CA ASN A 38 -1.54 12.95 8.26
C ASN A 38 -2.77 12.47 9.06
N GLN A 39 -3.52 11.50 8.54
CA GLN A 39 -4.70 10.96 9.21
C GLN A 39 -4.34 9.96 10.32
N ILE A 40 -3.25 9.20 10.17
CA ILE A 40 -2.76 8.27 11.20
C ILE A 40 -2.11 9.05 12.37
N ASP A 41 -1.28 10.05 12.09
CA ASP A 41 -0.58 10.85 13.09
C ASP A 41 -1.56 11.57 14.03
N ARG A 42 -2.75 11.93 13.53
CA ARG A 42 -3.86 12.50 14.34
C ARG A 42 -4.43 11.52 15.39
N VAL A 43 -4.19 10.22 15.25
CA VAL A 43 -4.78 9.15 16.06
C VAL A 43 -3.74 8.47 16.98
N ASN A 44 -2.47 8.87 16.90
CA ASN A 44 -1.32 8.39 17.67
C ASN A 44 -0.60 7.17 17.05
N SER A 45 0.75 7.21 17.10
CA SER A 45 1.77 6.20 16.78
C SER A 45 2.69 6.53 15.59
N THR A 46 3.98 6.30 15.80
CA THR A 46 5.10 6.30 14.85
C THR A 46 4.88 5.27 13.73
N VAL A 47 4.02 5.61 12.78
CA VAL A 47 3.80 4.84 11.55
C VAL A 47 4.59 5.47 10.43
N ASN A 48 5.49 4.70 9.84
CA ASN A 48 6.27 5.12 8.71
C ASN A 48 5.57 4.68 7.42
N VAL A 49 5.00 5.63 6.67
CA VAL A 49 4.36 5.36 5.38
C VAL A 49 5.37 5.68 4.28
N ILE A 50 5.71 4.67 3.47
CA ILE A 50 6.73 4.76 2.42
C ILE A 50 6.08 4.43 1.08
N ALA A 51 6.29 5.27 0.07
CA ALA A 51 6.01 4.90 -1.32
C ALA A 51 7.08 3.92 -1.82
N GLU A 52 6.65 2.77 -2.33
CA GLU A 52 7.51 1.73 -2.86
C GLU A 52 7.13 1.47 -4.33
N HIS A 53 8.09 1.70 -5.23
CA HIS A 53 7.91 1.55 -6.67
C HIS A 53 8.47 0.23 -7.20
N PHE A 54 8.90 -0.64 -6.28
CA PHE A 54 9.47 -1.95 -6.57
C PHE A 54 8.94 -3.01 -5.62
N PHE A 55 8.36 -4.07 -6.18
CA PHE A 55 7.94 -5.24 -5.41
C PHE A 55 8.82 -6.44 -5.76
N ASP A 56 9.64 -6.89 -4.81
CA ASP A 56 10.42 -8.12 -4.93
C ASP A 56 9.81 -9.24 -4.07
N PRO A 57 9.18 -10.26 -4.67
CA PRO A 57 8.59 -11.36 -3.93
C PRO A 57 9.63 -12.30 -3.28
N ALA A 58 10.93 -12.14 -3.56
CA ALA A 58 11.99 -12.86 -2.87
C ALA A 58 12.33 -12.25 -1.51
N ILE A 59 11.99 -10.96 -1.30
CA ILE A 59 12.26 -10.25 -0.05
C ILE A 59 11.05 -10.42 0.86
N GLN A 60 11.20 -11.15 1.95
CA GLN A 60 10.17 -11.22 2.99
C GLN A 60 10.15 -9.95 3.83
N THR A 61 8.96 -9.55 4.26
CA THR A 61 8.77 -8.40 5.14
C THR A 61 7.54 -8.59 6.00
N ASP A 62 7.62 -8.15 7.25
CA ASP A 62 6.49 -8.05 8.18
C ASP A 62 5.70 -6.75 8.02
N ASP A 63 6.14 -5.88 7.10
CA ASP A 63 5.49 -4.59 6.79
C ASP A 63 4.08 -4.82 6.23
N ILE A 64 3.17 -3.88 6.51
CA ILE A 64 1.85 -3.87 5.86
C ILE A 64 2.02 -3.31 4.45
N ILE A 65 1.52 -4.01 3.45
CA ILE A 65 1.62 -3.60 2.05
C ILE A 65 0.24 -3.11 1.57
N LEU A 66 0.13 -1.81 1.35
CA LEU A 66 -1.01 -1.22 0.64
C LEU A 66 -0.72 -1.30 -0.86
N MET A 67 -1.47 -2.10 -1.59
CA MET A 67 -1.21 -2.34 -3.01
C MET A 67 -2.40 -1.93 -3.86
N ASP A 68 -2.16 -1.24 -4.98
CA ASP A 68 -3.20 -1.02 -6.00
C ASP A 68 -3.81 -2.38 -6.37
N ARG A 69 -5.14 -2.50 -6.26
CA ARG A 69 -5.87 -3.73 -6.54
C ARG A 69 -5.50 -4.31 -7.91
N ARG A 70 -5.26 -3.48 -8.93
CA ARG A 70 -4.85 -3.91 -10.27
C ARG A 70 -3.51 -4.63 -10.25
N ILE A 71 -2.59 -4.21 -9.39
CA ILE A 71 -1.28 -4.85 -9.19
C ILE A 71 -1.45 -6.14 -8.39
N SER A 72 -2.22 -6.09 -7.30
CA SER A 72 -2.50 -7.26 -6.44
C SER A 72 -3.14 -8.41 -7.21
N THR A 73 -4.01 -8.13 -8.19
CA THR A 73 -4.61 -9.16 -9.06
C THR A 73 -3.63 -9.81 -10.04
N LEU A 74 -2.49 -9.19 -10.29
CA LEU A 74 -1.44 -9.76 -11.15
C LEU A 74 -0.49 -10.69 -10.36
N LEU A 75 -0.53 -10.64 -9.03
CA LEU A 75 0.30 -11.49 -8.19
C LEU A 75 -0.28 -12.92 -8.10
N PRO A 76 0.56 -13.96 -8.22
CA PRO A 76 0.14 -15.33 -7.93
C PRO A 76 -0.35 -15.46 -6.48
N ALA A 77 -1.39 -16.26 -6.26
CA ALA A 77 -2.00 -16.46 -4.94
C ALA A 77 -0.97 -16.90 -3.87
N GLU A 78 -0.03 -17.77 -4.24
CA GLU A 78 1.05 -18.27 -3.37
C GLU A 78 2.03 -17.19 -2.91
N ILE A 79 2.27 -16.17 -3.74
CA ILE A 79 3.08 -15.02 -3.37
C ILE A 79 2.25 -14.12 -2.46
N ARG A 80 1.01 -13.82 -2.87
CA ARG A 80 0.12 -12.93 -2.13
C ARG A 80 -0.15 -13.41 -0.71
N SER A 81 -0.30 -14.72 -0.47
CA SER A 81 -0.54 -15.28 0.86
C SER A 81 0.64 -15.16 1.83
N LYS A 82 1.85 -14.84 1.35
CA LYS A 82 3.04 -14.65 2.18
C LYS A 82 3.15 -13.24 2.78
N TYR A 83 2.35 -12.29 2.30
CA TYR A 83 2.44 -10.89 2.68
C TYR A 83 1.13 -10.38 3.29
N ARG A 84 1.25 -9.35 4.14
CA ARG A 84 0.11 -8.63 4.72
C ARG A 84 -0.38 -7.56 3.75
N ILE A 85 -0.97 -8.00 2.63
CA ILE A 85 -1.46 -7.11 1.58
C ILE A 85 -2.88 -6.63 1.86
N ILE A 86 -3.09 -5.32 1.84
CA ILE A 86 -4.40 -4.66 1.82
C ILE A 86 -4.60 -4.05 0.44
N ASP A 87 -5.64 -4.48 -0.27
CA ASP A 87 -5.96 -3.95 -1.59
C ASP A 87 -6.54 -2.54 -1.47
N VAL A 88 -5.94 -1.59 -2.19
CA VAL A 88 -6.41 -0.21 -2.32
C VAL A 88 -7.01 0.00 -3.70
N ASP A 89 -8.13 0.71 -3.77
CA ASP A 89 -8.72 1.07 -5.06
C ASP A 89 -7.78 2.02 -5.81
N HIS A 90 -7.59 1.76 -7.10
CA HIS A 90 -6.77 2.59 -7.96
C HIS A 90 -7.17 4.08 -7.89
N ASN A 91 -8.47 4.38 -7.93
CA ASN A 91 -8.94 5.77 -7.88
C ASN A 91 -8.72 6.41 -6.52
N ASP A 92 -8.70 5.61 -5.45
CA ASP A 92 -8.40 6.11 -4.11
C ASP A 92 -6.93 6.54 -4.02
N ILE A 93 -6.00 5.82 -4.68
CA ILE A 93 -4.60 6.26 -4.79
C ILE A 93 -4.49 7.54 -5.62
N VAL A 94 -5.08 7.55 -6.82
CA VAL A 94 -5.02 8.71 -7.74
C VAL A 94 -5.65 9.96 -7.13
N ARG A 95 -6.67 9.83 -6.29
CA ARG A 95 -7.35 10.96 -5.64
C ARG A 95 -6.78 11.31 -4.26
N GLY A 96 -5.82 10.54 -3.74
CA GLY A 96 -5.35 10.69 -2.36
C GLY A 96 -6.44 10.39 -1.31
N ASN A 97 -7.45 9.59 -1.65
CA ASN A 97 -8.55 9.27 -0.74
C ASN A 97 -8.19 8.09 0.17
N VAL A 98 -7.86 8.39 1.42
CA VAL A 98 -7.35 7.40 2.38
C VAL A 98 -8.43 6.81 3.30
N LEU A 99 -9.68 7.26 3.22
CA LEU A 99 -10.73 6.92 4.20
C LEU A 99 -11.03 5.42 4.27
N LYS A 100 -11.16 4.75 3.12
CA LYS A 100 -11.41 3.29 3.08
C LYS A 100 -10.20 2.54 3.62
N THR A 101 -9.00 2.93 3.19
CA THR A 101 -7.74 2.33 3.62
C THR A 101 -7.55 2.46 5.14
N LEU A 102 -7.88 3.61 5.72
CA LEU A 102 -7.85 3.81 7.18
C LEU A 102 -8.83 2.88 7.90
N SER A 103 -10.05 2.71 7.37
CA SER A 103 -11.03 1.77 7.95
C SER A 103 -10.52 0.33 7.90
N LEU A 104 -9.91 -0.07 6.79
CA LEU A 104 -9.31 -1.40 6.63
C LEU A 104 -8.11 -1.59 7.58
N LEU A 105 -7.22 -0.61 7.68
CA LEU A 105 -6.07 -0.64 8.59
C LEU A 105 -6.50 -0.81 10.04
N LYS A 106 -7.53 -0.09 10.49
CA LYS A 106 -8.09 -0.24 11.85
C LYS A 106 -8.61 -1.66 12.10
N LYS A 107 -9.39 -2.21 11.16
CA LYS A 107 -9.86 -3.61 11.27
C LYS A 107 -8.70 -4.61 11.29
N PHE A 108 -7.66 -4.33 10.52
CA PHE A 108 -6.47 -5.19 10.41
C PHE A 108 -5.62 -5.17 11.69
N SER A 109 -5.51 -4.02 12.36
CA SER A 109 -4.87 -3.92 13.66
C SER A 109 -5.69 -4.59 14.77
N ASP A 110 -7.02 -4.45 14.74
CA ASP A 110 -7.90 -5.03 15.76
C ASP A 110 -7.88 -6.58 15.73
N HIS A 111 -7.81 -7.17 14.52
CA HIS A 111 -7.67 -8.63 14.37
C HIS A 111 -6.32 -9.18 14.82
N SER A 112 -5.30 -8.32 14.94
CA SER A 112 -3.98 -8.72 15.45
C SER A 112 -3.92 -8.76 16.98
N GLN A 113 -4.97 -8.30 17.67
CA GLN A 113 -5.04 -8.27 19.15
C GLN A 113 -5.95 -9.35 19.77
N SER A 114 -6.63 -10.19 18.97
CA SER A 114 -7.53 -11.24 19.48
C SER A 114 -6.89 -12.64 19.55
N SER A 115 -5.56 -12.73 19.56
CA SER A 115 -4.83 -13.98 19.82
C SER A 115 -4.12 -13.88 21.18
N CYS A 116 -4.89 -13.90 22.25
CA CYS A 116 -4.44 -14.23 23.61
C CYS A 116 -5.33 -15.33 24.16
#